data_AF-F2CSD5-F1
#
_entry.id   AF-F2CSD5-F1
#
_cell.length_a   1.000
_cell.length_b   1.000
_cell.length_c   1.000
_cell.angle_alpha   90.00
_cell.angle_beta   90.00
_cell.angle_gamma   90.00
#
_symmetry.space_group_name_H-M   'P 1'
#
loop_
_entity.id
_entity.type
_entity.pdbx_description
1 polymer ?
#
loop_
_entity_poly.entity_id
_entity_poly.type
_entity_poly.pdbx_seq_one_letter_code
_entity_poly.pdbx_strand_id
1 'polypeptide(L)'
;PFIHLNEALSLQKSFEELLCKQNGDRALWEYPFAVAGVNITFMLIQMLDLQAAKPRSLIGAVFLNLLIENDRAFDILYCITFKLMDQKWLEMHATYMDFNTVIKSTRRQLERELLLEDIQQIEDMPSYSFLAR
;
A
#
# COMPACT_ATOMS: atom_id res chain seq x y z
N PRO A 1 7.75 -20.71 -9.86
CA PRO A 1 6.34 -21.06 -10.17
C PRO A 1 5.42 -21.12 -8.94
N PHE A 2 5.75 -21.90 -7.91
CA PHE A 2 4.89 -22.06 -6.72
C PHE A 2 4.79 -20.82 -5.83
N ILE A 3 5.88 -20.04 -5.69
CA ILE A 3 5.90 -18.81 -4.87
C ILE A 3 4.95 -17.75 -5.46
N HIS A 4 5.06 -17.45 -6.76
CA HIS A 4 4.18 -16.50 -7.45
C HIS A 4 2.70 -16.89 -7.43
N LEU A 5 2.38 -18.19 -7.43
CA LEU A 5 1.00 -18.67 -7.31
C LEU A 5 0.42 -18.39 -5.92
N ASN A 6 1.20 -18.62 -4.86
CA ASN A 6 0.79 -18.32 -3.49
C ASN A 6 0.65 -16.80 -3.25
N GLU A 7 1.56 -16.00 -3.81
CA GLU A 7 1.49 -14.54 -3.75
C GLU A 7 0.23 -14.00 -4.46
N ALA A 8 -0.06 -14.48 -5.67
CA ALA A 8 -1.27 -14.10 -6.41
C ALA A 8 -2.55 -14.45 -5.65
N LEU A 9 -2.60 -15.64 -5.02
CA LEU A 9 -3.73 -16.07 -4.18
C LEU A 9 -3.87 -15.20 -2.92
N SER A 10 -2.74 -14.82 -2.31
CA SER A 10 -2.69 -13.94 -1.15
C SER A 10 -3.21 -12.53 -1.48
N LEU A 11 -2.76 -11.95 -2.59
CA LEU A 11 -3.22 -10.65 -3.08
C LEU A 11 -4.72 -10.67 -3.40
N GLN A 12 -5.21 -11.72 -4.04
CA GLN A 12 -6.63 -11.86 -4.37
C GLN A 12 -7.49 -11.89 -3.10
N LYS A 13 -7.15 -12.73 -2.11
CA LYS A 13 -7.87 -12.80 -0.84
C LYS A 13 -7.86 -11.46 -0.11
N SER A 14 -6.68 -10.84 -0.04
CA SER A 14 -6.50 -9.51 0.56
C SER A 14 -7.40 -8.45 -0.09
N PHE A 15 -7.55 -8.49 -1.42
CA PHE A 15 -8.43 -7.60 -2.16
C PHE A 15 -9.90 -7.86 -1.86
N GLU A 16 -10.34 -9.12 -1.87
CA GLU A 16 -11.73 -9.51 -1.58
C GLU A 16 -12.15 -9.07 -0.17
N GLU A 17 -11.29 -9.26 0.83
CA GLU A 17 -11.53 -8.79 2.20
C GLU A 17 -11.68 -7.27 2.29
N LEU A 18 -10.80 -6.53 1.60
CA LEU A 18 -10.83 -5.06 1.55
C LEU A 18 -12.07 -4.55 0.83
N LEU A 19 -12.47 -5.21 -0.26
CA LEU A 19 -13.65 -4.86 -1.04
C LEU A 19 -14.92 -5.03 -0.20
N CYS A 20 -15.00 -6.15 0.53
CA CYS A 20 -16.14 -6.48 1.37
C CYS A 20 -16.06 -5.91 2.79
N LYS A 21 -14.99 -5.17 3.15
CA LYS A 21 -14.78 -4.56 4.47
C LYS A 21 -14.89 -5.54 5.64
N GLN A 22 -14.36 -6.75 5.46
CA GLN A 22 -14.63 -7.88 6.38
C GLN A 22 -13.98 -7.72 7.77
N ASN A 23 -12.96 -6.88 7.91
CA ASN A 23 -12.16 -6.75 9.13
C ASN A 23 -12.53 -5.53 9.97
N GLY A 24 -12.47 -5.63 11.30
CA GLY A 24 -12.56 -4.47 12.21
C GLY A 24 -13.97 -3.89 12.40
N ASP A 25 -14.11 -3.00 13.38
CA ASP A 25 -15.34 -2.25 13.60
C ASP A 25 -15.41 -1.05 12.64
N ARG A 26 -16.49 -0.97 11.86
CA ARG A 26 -16.61 -0.04 10.74
C ARG A 26 -17.46 1.16 11.11
N ALA A 27 -16.98 2.35 10.77
CA ALA A 27 -17.74 3.57 10.98
C ALA A 27 -18.98 3.59 10.07
N LEU A 28 -20.05 4.24 10.51
CA LEU A 28 -21.26 4.42 9.69
C LEU A 28 -20.94 5.15 8.37
N TRP A 29 -20.04 6.14 8.44
CA TRP A 29 -19.55 6.89 7.29
C TRP A 29 -18.22 6.33 6.81
N GLU A 30 -18.29 5.13 6.24
CA GLU A 30 -17.16 4.38 5.71
C GLU A 30 -16.52 5.05 4.47
N TYR A 31 -15.24 4.78 4.20
CA TYR A 31 -14.61 5.29 2.97
C TYR A 31 -15.15 4.57 1.72
N PRO A 32 -15.43 5.29 0.63
CA PRO A 32 -15.79 4.65 -0.63
C PRO A 32 -14.58 3.92 -1.23
N PHE A 33 -14.70 2.62 -1.48
CA PHE A 33 -13.59 1.77 -1.95
C PHE A 33 -12.90 2.33 -3.20
N ALA A 34 -13.67 2.73 -4.22
CA ALA A 34 -13.11 3.27 -5.45
C ALA A 34 -12.40 4.61 -5.23
N VAL A 35 -12.92 5.47 -4.34
CA VAL A 35 -12.29 6.76 -3.99
C VAL A 35 -10.96 6.54 -3.28
N ALA A 36 -10.89 5.55 -2.37
CA ALA A 36 -9.64 5.10 -1.78
C ALA A 36 -8.63 4.63 -2.85
N GLY A 37 -9.05 3.75 -3.75
CA GLY A 37 -8.18 3.22 -4.81
C GLY A 37 -7.58 4.31 -5.71
N VAL A 38 -8.38 5.32 -6.09
CA VAL A 38 -7.90 6.45 -6.91
C VAL A 38 -6.91 7.32 -6.14
N ASN A 39 -7.19 7.63 -4.88
CA ASN A 39 -6.30 8.45 -4.05
C ASN A 39 -4.97 7.74 -3.75
N ILE A 40 -5.01 6.43 -3.48
CA ILE A 40 -3.81 5.61 -3.31
C ILE A 40 -2.97 5.63 -4.58
N THR A 41 -3.59 5.39 -5.75
CA THR A 41 -2.90 5.43 -7.05
C THR A 41 -2.19 6.77 -7.24
N PHE A 42 -2.92 7.88 -7.03
CA PHE A 42 -2.37 9.21 -7.18
C PHE A 42 -1.22 9.48 -6.19
N MET A 43 -1.38 9.10 -4.93
CA MET A 43 -0.36 9.23 -3.90
C MET A 43 0.92 8.47 -4.27
N LEU A 44 0.82 7.22 -4.72
CA LEU A 44 1.97 6.41 -5.12
C LEU A 44 2.68 7.00 -6.34
N ILE A 45 1.94 7.41 -7.37
CA ILE A 45 2.53 8.05 -8.55
C ILE A 45 3.37 9.28 -8.16
N GLN A 46 2.86 10.11 -7.25
CA GLN A 46 3.57 11.30 -6.77
C GLN A 46 4.75 10.96 -5.86
N MET A 47 4.56 10.03 -4.93
CA MET A 47 5.57 9.65 -3.93
C MET A 47 6.79 8.98 -4.58
N LEU A 48 6.55 8.10 -5.55
CA LEU A 48 7.56 7.33 -6.27
C LEU A 48 8.11 8.07 -7.50
N ASP A 49 7.52 9.22 -7.85
CA ASP A 49 7.89 10.05 -9.00
C ASP A 49 7.85 9.30 -10.35
N LEU A 50 6.81 8.48 -10.56
CA LEU A 50 6.68 7.58 -11.73
C LEU A 50 6.52 8.30 -13.07
N GLN A 51 6.33 9.62 -13.05
CA GLN A 51 6.23 10.44 -14.27
C GLN A 51 7.61 10.86 -14.80
N ALA A 52 8.68 10.69 -14.02
CA ALA A 52 10.03 11.03 -14.42
C ALA A 52 10.70 9.85 -15.13
N ALA A 53 11.54 10.13 -16.13
CA ALA A 53 12.30 9.10 -16.83
C ALA A 53 13.37 8.42 -15.95
N LYS A 54 13.77 9.07 -14.85
CA LYS A 54 14.70 8.56 -13.84
C LYS A 54 14.26 9.06 -12.46
N PRO A 55 14.51 8.29 -11.39
CA PRO A 55 14.20 8.73 -10.03
C PRO A 55 14.90 10.05 -9.68
N ARG A 56 14.13 11.01 -9.15
CA ARG A 56 14.64 12.29 -8.64
C ARG A 56 14.65 12.38 -7.11
N SER A 57 14.12 11.36 -6.44
CA SER A 57 14.06 11.23 -4.99
C SER A 57 14.69 9.91 -4.55
N LEU A 58 15.14 9.85 -3.30
CA LEU A 58 15.67 8.62 -2.71
C LEU A 58 14.62 7.51 -2.70
N ILE A 59 13.38 7.84 -2.35
CA ILE A 59 12.26 6.88 -2.35
C ILE A 59 12.01 6.31 -3.75
N GLY A 60 12.02 7.14 -4.80
CA GLY A 60 11.91 6.67 -6.17
C GLY A 60 13.08 5.77 -6.58
N ALA A 61 14.30 6.05 -6.08
CA ALA A 61 15.48 5.24 -6.36
C ALA A 61 15.42 3.88 -5.66
N VAL A 62 14.98 3.84 -4.39
CA VAL A 62 14.74 2.59 -3.67
C VAL A 62 13.66 1.77 -4.38
N PHE A 63 12.54 2.39 -4.74
CA PHE A 63 11.47 1.69 -5.45
C PHE A 63 11.92 1.16 -6.80
N LEU A 64 12.77 1.88 -7.54
CA LEU A 64 13.35 1.38 -8.78
C LEU A 64 14.17 0.10 -8.55
N ASN A 65 14.96 0.04 -7.48
CA ASN A 65 15.70 -1.18 -7.13
C ASN A 65 14.74 -2.34 -6.81
N LEU A 66 13.69 -2.09 -6.04
CA LEU A 66 12.65 -3.09 -5.76
C LEU A 66 11.98 -3.62 -7.03
N LEU A 67 11.70 -2.73 -7.99
CA LEU A 67 11.08 -3.08 -9.27
C LEU A 67 12.02 -3.88 -10.19
N ILE A 68 13.33 -3.66 -10.08
CA ILE A 68 14.34 -4.46 -10.81
C ILE A 68 14.38 -5.89 -10.27
N GLU A 69 14.25 -6.07 -8.96
CA GLU A 69 14.24 -7.38 -8.31
C GLU A 69 12.91 -8.13 -8.52
N ASN A 70 11.78 -7.41 -8.57
CA ASN A 70 10.45 -7.98 -8.73
C ASN A 70 9.58 -7.11 -9.65
N ASP A 71 9.20 -7.62 -10.83
CA ASP A 71 8.36 -6.91 -11.81
C ASP A 71 6.92 -6.65 -11.31
N ARG A 72 6.51 -7.34 -10.24
CA ARG A 72 5.24 -7.15 -9.52
C ARG A 72 5.34 -6.19 -8.35
N ALA A 73 6.51 -5.60 -8.07
CA ALA A 73 6.73 -4.75 -6.89
C ALA A 73 5.72 -3.60 -6.79
N PHE A 74 5.30 -3.00 -7.92
CA PHE A 74 4.26 -1.97 -7.90
C PHE A 74 2.89 -2.51 -7.45
N ASP A 75 2.47 -3.67 -7.96
CA ASP A 75 1.18 -4.28 -7.64
C ASP A 75 1.14 -4.69 -6.16
N ILE A 76 2.24 -5.28 -5.67
CA ILE A 76 2.40 -5.64 -4.27
C ILE A 76 2.37 -4.38 -3.40
N LEU A 77 3.15 -3.35 -3.73
CA LEU A 77 3.16 -2.08 -3.00
C LEU A 77 1.79 -1.41 -2.98
N TYR A 78 1.04 -1.48 -4.07
CA TYR A 78 -0.34 -0.98 -4.15
C TYR A 78 -1.24 -1.70 -3.13
N CYS A 79 -1.19 -3.04 -3.10
CA CYS A 79 -1.96 -3.83 -2.16
C CYS A 79 -1.55 -3.58 -0.70
N ILE A 80 -0.24 -3.50 -0.41
CA ILE A 80 0.28 -3.11 0.91
C ILE A 80 -0.30 -1.75 1.31
N THR A 81 -0.23 -0.77 0.40
CA THR A 81 -0.71 0.59 0.66
C THR A 81 -2.19 0.61 0.99
N PHE A 82 -3.00 -0.18 0.28
CA PHE A 82 -4.43 -0.27 0.54
C PHE A 82 -4.72 -0.92 1.90
N LYS A 83 -4.09 -2.06 2.20
CA LYS A 83 -4.22 -2.71 3.51
C LYS A 83 -3.79 -1.79 4.65
N LEU A 84 -2.67 -1.08 4.48
CA LEU A 84 -2.17 -0.12 5.46
C LEU A 84 -3.11 1.06 5.64
N MET A 85 -3.70 1.58 4.57
CA MET A 85 -4.73 2.62 4.63
C MET A 85 -5.96 2.13 5.40
N ASP A 86 -6.45 0.92 5.11
CA ASP A 86 -7.59 0.32 5.82
C ASP A 86 -7.30 0.14 7.31
N GLN A 87 -6.09 -0.31 7.64
CA GLN A 87 -5.70 -0.42 9.04
C GLN A 87 -5.63 0.94 9.73
N LYS A 88 -5.05 1.96 9.09
CA LYS A 88 -5.02 3.31 9.65
C LYS A 88 -6.43 3.86 9.86
N TRP A 89 -7.33 3.59 8.94
CA TRP A 89 -8.73 3.95 9.08
C TRP A 89 -9.36 3.36 10.35
N LEU A 90 -9.15 2.06 10.56
CA LEU A 90 -9.64 1.35 11.75
C LEU A 90 -8.99 1.84 13.04
N GLU A 91 -7.65 1.97 13.08
CA GLU A 91 -6.88 2.43 14.24
C GLU A 91 -7.28 3.84 14.68
N MET A 92 -7.63 4.70 13.73
CA MET A 92 -8.00 6.08 13.99
C MET A 92 -9.50 6.25 14.30
N HIS A 93 -10.29 5.18 14.24
CA HIS A 93 -11.75 5.24 14.27
C HIS A 93 -12.29 6.29 13.27
N ALA A 94 -11.70 6.30 12.08
CA ALA A 94 -11.88 7.36 11.10
C ALA A 94 -13.31 7.37 10.53
N THR A 95 -13.76 8.58 10.21
CA THR A 95 -14.96 8.80 9.41
C THR A 95 -14.58 9.33 8.03
N TYR A 96 -15.55 9.40 7.11
CA TYR A 96 -15.38 10.06 5.81
C TYR A 96 -14.66 11.42 5.88
N MET A 97 -14.92 12.20 6.93
CA MET A 97 -14.29 13.52 7.10
C MET A 97 -12.78 13.44 7.33
N ASP A 98 -12.29 12.32 7.86
CA ASP A 98 -10.89 12.07 8.19
C ASP A 98 -10.11 11.45 7.02
N PHE A 99 -10.75 11.19 5.89
CA PHE A 99 -10.15 10.48 4.75
C PHE A 99 -8.79 11.05 4.33
N ASN A 100 -8.69 12.37 4.19
CA ASN A 100 -7.42 13.02 3.84
C ASN A 100 -6.34 12.87 4.92
N THR A 101 -6.74 12.82 6.19
CA THR A 101 -5.83 12.59 7.31
C THR A 101 -5.28 11.16 7.26
N VAL A 102 -6.14 10.17 7.00
CA VAL A 102 -5.75 8.77 6.84
C VAL A 102 -4.78 8.62 5.66
N ILE A 103 -5.09 9.16 4.48
CA ILE A 103 -4.19 9.09 3.30
C ILE A 103 -2.82 9.70 3.61
N LYS A 104 -2.76 10.86 4.26
CA LYS A 104 -1.49 11.48 4.66
C LYS A 104 -0.70 10.63 5.67
N SER A 105 -1.41 9.99 6.60
CA SER A 105 -0.81 9.07 7.58
C SER A 105 -0.20 7.84 6.89
N THR A 106 -0.96 7.21 5.98
CA THR A 106 -0.49 6.09 5.14
C THR A 106 0.75 6.47 4.35
N ARG A 107 0.74 7.63 3.67
CA ARG A 107 1.92 8.12 2.92
C ARG A 107 3.16 8.19 3.78
N ARG A 108 3.07 8.86 4.93
CA ARG A 108 4.21 9.04 5.84
C ARG A 108 4.79 7.72 6.32
N GLN A 109 3.92 6.74 6.57
CA GLN A 109 4.38 5.42 6.97
C GLN A 109 5.11 4.69 5.83
N LEU A 110 4.59 4.74 4.60
CA LEU A 110 5.29 4.17 3.43
C LEU A 110 6.63 4.84 3.16
N GLU A 111 6.69 6.17 3.21
CA GLU A 111 7.93 6.93 3.04
C GLU A 111 8.97 6.53 4.10
N ARG A 112 8.53 6.27 5.35
CA ARG A 112 9.42 5.79 6.42
C ARG A 112 9.90 4.36 6.15
N GLU A 113 8.98 3.45 5.78
CA GLU A 113 9.31 2.05 5.55
C GLU A 113 10.27 1.86 4.38
N LEU A 114 10.04 2.55 3.25
CA LEU A 114 10.92 2.50 2.07
C LEU A 114 12.32 3.09 2.30
N LEU A 115 12.53 3.81 3.40
CA LEU A 115 13.82 4.39 3.75
C LEU A 115 14.55 3.62 4.86
N LEU A 116 14.01 2.47 5.29
CA LEU A 116 14.71 1.57 6.19
C LEU A 116 15.91 0.93 5.47
N GLU A 117 17.03 0.77 6.18
CA GLU A 117 18.31 0.32 5.60
C GLU A 117 18.27 -1.14 5.12
N ASP A 118 17.35 -1.94 5.65
CA ASP A 118 17.21 -3.38 5.42
C ASP A 118 16.21 -3.73 4.30
N ILE A 119 15.64 -2.75 3.60
CA ILE A 119 14.73 -2.99 2.48
C ILE A 119 15.51 -3.34 1.22
N GLN A 120 15.57 -4.62 0.88
CA GLN A 120 16.17 -5.13 -0.36
C GLN A 120 15.11 -5.68 -1.32
N GLN A 121 14.02 -6.21 -0.77
CA GLN A 121 12.87 -6.76 -1.48
C GLN A 121 11.57 -6.13 -0.99
N ILE A 122 10.50 -6.23 -1.77
CA ILE A 122 9.21 -5.63 -1.39
C ILE A 122 8.61 -6.36 -0.16
N GLU A 123 8.97 -7.62 0.00
CA GLU A 123 8.63 -8.51 1.11
C GLU A 123 9.27 -8.09 2.44
N ASP A 124 10.38 -7.34 2.40
CA ASP A 124 11.06 -6.83 3.59
C ASP A 124 10.31 -5.67 4.24
N MET A 125 9.37 -5.03 3.52
CA MET A 125 8.59 -3.94 4.07
C MET A 125 7.76 -4.43 5.28
N PRO A 126 7.78 -3.73 6.43
CA PRO A 126 6.99 -4.13 7.60
C PRO A 126 5.50 -4.33 7.29
N SER A 127 4.94 -3.47 6.44
CA SER A 127 3.54 -3.56 6.02
C SER A 127 3.22 -4.71 5.05
N TYR A 128 4.21 -5.44 4.54
CA TYR A 128 3.99 -6.66 3.74
C TYR A 128 3.22 -7.73 4.52
N SER A 129 3.41 -7.77 5.84
CA SER A 129 2.71 -8.68 6.76
C SER A 129 1.18 -8.59 6.70
N PHE A 130 0.62 -7.48 6.19
CA PHE A 130 -0.83 -7.32 6.02
C PHE A 130 -1.41 -8.08 4.83
N LEU A 131 -0.57 -8.55 3.91
CA LEU A 131 -1.00 -9.39 2.80
C LEU A 131 -1.11 -10.87 3.19
N ALA A 132 -0.26 -11.32 4.11
CA ALA A 132 -0.08 -12.74 4.45
C ALA A 132 -1.10 -13.29 5.47
N ARG A 133 -2.15 -12.53 5.81
CA ARG A 133 -3.20 -12.94 6.76
C ARG A 133 -4.47 -13.37 6.04
#